data_AF-A0A2R5FZN7-F1
#
_entry.id   AF-A0A2R5FZN7-F1
#
_cell.length_a   1.000
_cell.length_b   1.000
_cell.length_c   1.000
_cell.angle_alpha   90.00
_cell.angle_beta   90.00
_cell.angle_gamma   90.00
#
_symmetry.space_group_name_H-M   'P 1'
#
loop_
_entity.id
_entity.type
_entity.pdbx_description
1 polymer ?
#
loop_
_entity_poly.entity_id
_entity_poly.type
_entity_poly.pdbx_seq_one_letter_code
_entity_poly.pdbx_strand_id
1 'polypeptide(L)'
;MAHLFLHLRAVAEVSVAQAVSRALQERDEAKEEELGATVLIQRQVRRHFAYQLYKRKRFACLEISRVFRGHCGRLACARLQKLLDDEALMSMFHYQACAIQHVFRGFHSRKYKHDFHARKAYIANILEKSSELRMQLAANRERATQEEQERKLREMQDDFKKVAQKLHHLLSTKSRPGVYNSPYALEGPPTAFGVPVEEHLRNYTTELLRNEGLRPPHKHRRRVRKSVQASSEYDVCREATRAESRRSRTMRISEQSFVAGGKGRLCEAPQGPGLSAGTEFIDAWRIKTTNRGQKLPPGQSNFQTALPKNQLFDEIADQHEVFP
;
A
#
# COMPACT_ATOMS: atom_id res chain seq x y z
N MET A 1 -98.03 -116.77 68.93
CA MET A 1 -97.98 -115.31 68.69
C MET A 1 -96.63 -114.67 69.00
N ALA A 2 -96.01 -114.92 70.17
CA ALA A 2 -94.71 -114.32 70.53
C ALA A 2 -93.54 -114.69 69.58
N HIS A 3 -93.48 -115.93 69.10
CA HIS A 3 -92.45 -116.38 68.15
C HIS A 3 -92.50 -115.68 66.78
N LEU A 4 -93.69 -115.36 66.28
CA LEU A 4 -93.88 -114.63 65.02
C LEU A 4 -93.39 -113.18 65.14
N PHE A 5 -93.63 -112.54 66.28
CA PHE A 5 -93.21 -111.16 66.53
C PHE A 5 -91.69 -111.05 66.70
N LEU A 6 -91.06 -112.02 67.38
CA LEU A 6 -89.60 -112.12 67.49
C LEU A 6 -88.95 -112.39 66.12
N HIS A 7 -89.56 -113.23 65.28
CA HIS A 7 -89.07 -113.47 63.93
C HIS A 7 -89.21 -112.24 63.03
N LEU A 8 -90.34 -111.52 63.09
CA LEU A 8 -90.54 -110.27 62.34
C LEU A 8 -89.55 -109.18 62.77
N ARG A 9 -89.30 -109.06 64.08
CA ARG A 9 -88.29 -108.15 64.62
C ARG A 9 -86.88 -108.52 64.16
N ALA A 10 -86.51 -109.81 64.22
CA ALA A 10 -85.21 -110.28 63.74
C ALA A 10 -85.03 -110.02 62.23
N VAL A 11 -86.06 -110.25 61.42
CA VAL A 11 -86.04 -109.95 59.98
C VAL A 11 -85.93 -108.45 59.71
N ALA A 12 -86.62 -107.61 60.48
CA ALA A 12 -86.51 -106.16 60.38
C ALA A 12 -85.12 -105.65 60.80
N GLU A 13 -84.56 -106.18 61.89
CA GLU A 13 -83.20 -105.86 62.35
C GLU A 13 -82.15 -106.25 61.30
N VAL A 14 -82.29 -107.43 60.69
CA VAL A 14 -81.42 -107.87 59.58
C VAL A 14 -81.60 -106.99 58.33
N SER A 15 -82.83 -106.63 57.96
CA SER A 15 -83.11 -105.76 56.82
C SER A 15 -82.54 -104.36 57.01
N VAL A 16 -82.64 -103.79 58.21
CA VAL A 16 -82.06 -102.49 58.54
C VAL A 16 -80.54 -102.57 58.56
N ALA A 17 -79.96 -103.61 59.15
CA ALA A 17 -78.52 -103.84 59.13
C ALA A 17 -77.97 -103.96 57.69
N GLN A 18 -78.70 -104.64 56.81
CA GLN A 18 -78.35 -104.77 55.39
C GLN A 18 -78.46 -103.44 54.62
N ALA A 19 -79.48 -102.63 54.90
CA ALA A 19 -79.62 -101.31 54.29
C ALA A 19 -78.49 -100.38 54.72
N VAL A 20 -78.13 -100.40 56.01
CA VAL A 20 -77.00 -99.62 56.55
C VAL A 20 -75.68 -100.10 55.95
N SER A 21 -75.45 -101.42 55.83
CA SER A 21 -74.22 -101.94 55.23
C SER A 21 -74.09 -101.56 53.76
N ARG A 22 -75.19 -101.56 53.00
CA ARG A 22 -75.20 -101.10 51.60
C ARG A 22 -74.87 -99.62 51.49
N ALA A 23 -75.49 -98.78 52.30
CA ALA A 23 -75.20 -97.34 52.30
C ALA A 23 -73.73 -97.04 52.68
N LEU A 24 -73.12 -97.83 53.57
CA LEU A 24 -71.70 -97.72 53.90
C LEU A 24 -70.78 -98.14 52.75
N GLN A 25 -71.15 -99.20 52.01
CA GLN A 25 -70.42 -99.64 50.81
C GLN A 25 -70.49 -98.60 49.69
N GLU A 26 -71.69 -98.10 49.38
CA GLU A 26 -71.88 -97.03 48.38
C GLU A 26 -71.09 -95.77 48.72
N ARG A 27 -71.06 -95.39 50.02
CA ARG A 27 -70.21 -94.29 50.50
C ARG A 27 -68.73 -94.58 50.25
N ASP A 28 -68.25 -95.76 50.58
CA ASP A 28 -66.83 -96.11 50.45
C ASP A 28 -66.40 -96.22 48.98
N GLU A 29 -67.29 -96.66 48.10
CA GLU A 29 -67.10 -96.66 46.65
C GLU A 29 -67.04 -95.24 46.07
N ALA A 30 -67.94 -94.34 46.47
CA ALA A 30 -67.98 -92.95 45.99
C ALA A 30 -66.89 -92.04 46.58
N LYS A 31 -66.33 -92.39 47.74
CA LYS A 31 -65.37 -91.57 48.49
C LYS A 31 -64.14 -91.21 47.67
N GLU A 32 -63.57 -92.14 46.90
CA GLU A 32 -62.37 -91.86 46.11
C GLU A 32 -62.64 -90.85 44.98
N GLU A 33 -63.81 -90.95 44.33
CA GLU A 33 -64.23 -90.03 43.28
C GLU A 33 -64.50 -88.63 43.83
N GLU A 34 -65.19 -88.53 44.98
CA GLU A 34 -65.45 -87.26 45.67
C GLU A 34 -64.16 -86.61 46.16
N LEU A 35 -63.22 -87.39 46.69
CA LEU A 35 -61.88 -86.90 47.07
C LEU A 35 -61.11 -86.43 45.83
N GLY A 36 -61.17 -87.14 44.71
CA GLY A 36 -60.58 -86.72 43.44
C GLY A 36 -61.16 -85.38 42.96
N ALA A 37 -62.49 -85.25 42.94
CA ALA A 37 -63.19 -84.05 42.51
C ALA A 37 -62.86 -82.84 43.43
N THR A 38 -62.87 -83.03 44.75
CA THR A 38 -62.51 -81.98 45.71
C THR A 38 -61.05 -81.52 45.55
N VAL A 39 -60.10 -82.43 45.33
CA VAL A 39 -58.71 -82.08 45.05
C VAL A 39 -58.58 -81.27 43.77
N LEU A 40 -59.32 -81.61 42.71
CA LEU A 40 -59.33 -80.84 41.46
C LEU A 40 -59.86 -79.42 41.67
N ILE A 41 -60.96 -79.27 42.42
CA ILE A 41 -61.52 -77.96 42.76
C ILE A 41 -60.50 -77.14 43.57
N GLN A 42 -59.93 -77.73 44.63
CA GLN A 42 -58.93 -77.07 45.47
C GLN A 42 -57.69 -76.65 44.66
N ARG A 43 -57.20 -77.52 43.77
CA ARG A 43 -56.09 -77.21 42.86
C ARG A 43 -56.42 -76.01 41.98
N GLN A 44 -57.61 -76.00 41.38
CA GLN A 44 -58.03 -74.91 40.49
C GLN A 44 -58.18 -73.59 41.25
N VAL A 45 -58.76 -73.61 42.45
CA VAL A 45 -58.91 -72.43 43.31
C VAL A 45 -57.54 -71.89 43.74
N ARG A 46 -56.62 -72.75 44.19
CA ARG A 46 -55.25 -72.35 44.55
C ARG A 46 -54.51 -71.74 43.35
N ARG A 47 -54.62 -72.36 42.16
CA ARG A 47 -54.09 -71.81 40.91
C ARG A 47 -54.69 -70.45 40.60
N HIS A 48 -56.01 -70.29 40.74
CA HIS A 48 -56.70 -69.03 40.48
C HIS A 48 -56.12 -67.91 41.35
N PHE A 49 -56.05 -68.11 42.67
CA PHE A 49 -55.50 -67.10 43.58
C PHE A 49 -54.03 -66.76 43.28
N ALA A 50 -53.18 -67.77 43.04
CA ALA A 50 -51.79 -67.54 42.68
C ALA A 50 -51.66 -66.74 41.37
N TYR A 51 -52.49 -67.07 40.37
CA TYR A 51 -52.49 -66.38 39.10
C TYR A 51 -52.99 -64.94 39.20
N GLN A 52 -54.01 -64.67 40.03
CA GLN A 52 -54.46 -63.30 40.30
C GLN A 52 -53.39 -62.47 41.00
N LEU A 53 -52.69 -63.05 41.97
CA LEU A 53 -51.57 -62.38 42.63
C LEU A 53 -50.45 -62.06 41.63
N TYR A 54 -50.08 -63.02 40.77
CA TYR A 54 -49.10 -62.80 39.71
C TYR A 54 -49.53 -61.68 38.76
N LYS A 55 -50.78 -61.69 38.29
CA LYS A 55 -51.33 -60.64 37.41
C LYS A 55 -51.23 -59.26 38.06
N ARG A 56 -51.62 -59.14 39.33
CA ARG A 56 -51.55 -57.88 40.08
C ARG A 56 -50.11 -57.38 40.19
N LYS A 57 -49.16 -58.25 40.55
CA LYS A 57 -47.73 -57.90 40.63
C LYS A 57 -47.19 -57.49 39.27
N ARG A 58 -47.47 -58.26 38.22
CA ARG A 58 -47.04 -57.95 36.85
C ARG A 58 -47.57 -56.59 36.39
N PHE A 59 -48.85 -56.32 36.62
CA PHE A 59 -49.47 -55.04 36.28
C PHE A 59 -48.77 -53.88 37.00
N ALA A 60 -48.55 -54.00 38.31
CA ALA A 60 -47.82 -52.99 39.08
C ALA A 60 -46.39 -52.75 38.55
N CYS A 61 -45.64 -53.81 38.22
CA CYS A 61 -44.30 -53.67 37.64
C CYS A 61 -44.33 -52.96 36.28
N LEU A 62 -45.31 -53.27 35.43
CA LEU A 62 -45.47 -52.62 34.13
C LEU A 62 -45.84 -51.14 34.28
N GLU A 63 -46.73 -50.80 35.21
CA GLU A 63 -47.10 -49.42 35.52
C GLU A 63 -45.89 -48.60 35.98
N ILE A 64 -45.14 -49.12 36.96
CA ILE A 64 -43.92 -48.46 37.45
C ILE A 64 -42.92 -48.27 36.30
N SER A 65 -42.69 -49.31 35.50
CA SER A 65 -41.76 -49.24 34.37
C SER A 65 -42.21 -48.21 33.32
N ARG A 66 -43.52 -48.16 33.03
CA ARG A 66 -44.11 -47.21 32.07
C ARG A 66 -43.93 -45.77 32.56
N VAL A 67 -44.26 -45.49 33.81
CA VAL A 67 -44.13 -44.15 34.41
C VAL A 67 -42.66 -43.74 34.45
N PHE A 68 -41.75 -44.65 34.85
CA PHE A 68 -40.32 -44.37 34.91
C PHE A 68 -39.72 -44.06 33.55
N ARG A 69 -40.00 -44.87 32.51
CA ARG A 69 -39.56 -44.60 31.13
C ARG A 69 -40.09 -43.25 30.64
N GLY A 70 -41.35 -42.92 30.95
CA GLY A 70 -41.93 -41.62 30.63
C GLY A 70 -41.22 -40.47 31.35
N HIS A 71 -40.85 -40.64 32.62
CA HIS A 71 -40.08 -39.64 33.37
C HIS A 71 -38.68 -39.44 32.78
N CYS A 72 -37.95 -40.53 32.48
CA CYS A 72 -36.66 -40.45 31.80
C CYS A 72 -36.75 -39.75 30.43
N GLY A 73 -37.79 -40.07 29.65
CA GLY A 73 -38.06 -39.40 28.38
C GLY A 73 -38.26 -37.89 28.55
N ARG A 74 -39.10 -37.48 29.50
CA ARG A 74 -39.30 -36.05 29.81
C ARG A 74 -38.02 -35.35 30.26
N LEU A 75 -37.20 -36.00 31.09
CA LEU A 75 -35.89 -35.46 31.49
C LEU A 75 -34.92 -35.34 30.31
N ALA A 76 -34.95 -36.27 29.36
CA ALA A 76 -34.15 -36.18 28.14
C ALA A 76 -34.62 -35.02 27.25
N CYS A 77 -35.92 -34.91 27.00
CA CYS A 77 -36.50 -33.81 26.22
C CYS A 77 -36.25 -32.44 26.89
N ALA A 78 -36.40 -32.34 28.21
CA ALA A 78 -36.12 -31.10 28.93
C ALA A 78 -34.65 -30.69 28.84
N ARG A 79 -33.71 -31.66 28.90
CA ARG A 79 -32.28 -31.39 28.68
C ARG A 79 -32.02 -30.93 27.25
N LEU A 80 -32.59 -31.60 26.26
CA LEU A 80 -32.43 -31.22 24.85
C LEU A 80 -32.98 -29.81 24.59
N GLN A 81 -34.16 -29.49 25.13
CA GLN A 81 -34.74 -28.16 24.99
C GLN A 81 -33.82 -27.08 25.58
N LYS A 82 -33.27 -27.30 26.78
CA LYS A 82 -32.31 -26.36 27.37
C LYS A 82 -31.09 -26.14 26.48
N LEU A 83 -30.52 -27.21 25.91
CA LEU A 83 -29.38 -27.07 25.00
C LEU A 83 -29.73 -26.24 23.76
N LEU A 84 -30.91 -26.44 23.18
CA LEU A 84 -31.38 -25.64 22.05
C LEU A 84 -31.62 -24.17 22.43
N ASP A 85 -32.20 -23.93 23.60
CA ASP A 85 -32.44 -22.58 24.11
C ASP A 85 -31.10 -21.86 24.39
N ASP A 86 -30.13 -22.57 24.98
CA ASP A 86 -28.78 -22.06 25.24
C ASP A 86 -28.04 -21.75 23.93
N GLU A 87 -28.10 -22.62 22.93
CA GLU A 87 -27.51 -22.40 21.61
C GLU A 87 -28.13 -21.19 20.91
N ALA A 88 -29.46 -21.07 20.94
CA ALA A 88 -30.16 -19.92 20.38
C ALA A 88 -29.72 -18.62 21.08
N LEU A 89 -29.64 -18.62 22.40
CA LEU A 89 -29.18 -17.47 23.19
C LEU A 89 -27.72 -17.09 22.86
N MET A 90 -26.82 -18.08 22.78
CA MET A 90 -25.43 -17.85 22.41
C MET A 90 -25.31 -17.26 21.01
N SER A 91 -26.08 -17.76 20.03
CA SER A 91 -26.09 -17.21 18.67
C SER A 91 -26.51 -15.74 18.63
N MET A 92 -27.51 -15.36 19.44
CA MET A 92 -27.95 -13.96 19.58
C MET A 92 -26.83 -13.09 20.16
N PHE A 93 -26.14 -13.55 21.21
CA PHE A 93 -25.03 -12.81 21.80
C PHE A 93 -23.83 -12.70 20.85
N HIS A 94 -23.51 -13.75 20.10
CA HIS A 94 -22.47 -13.69 19.08
C HIS A 94 -22.78 -12.64 18.02
N TYR A 95 -24.02 -12.59 17.53
CA TYR A 95 -24.43 -11.56 16.57
C TYR A 95 -24.27 -10.14 17.14
N GLN A 96 -24.73 -9.92 18.37
CA GLN A 96 -24.60 -8.62 19.04
C GLN A 96 -23.13 -8.24 19.27
N ALA A 97 -22.31 -9.19 19.70
CA ALA A 97 -20.87 -9.00 19.89
C ALA A 97 -20.19 -8.62 18.56
N CYS A 98 -20.49 -9.31 17.46
CA CYS A 98 -19.97 -8.98 16.14
C CYS A 98 -20.36 -7.55 15.71
N ALA A 99 -21.61 -7.13 15.97
CA ALA A 99 -22.05 -5.77 15.64
C ALA A 99 -21.27 -4.71 16.44
N ILE A 100 -21.10 -4.93 17.75
CA ILE A 100 -20.31 -4.04 18.62
C ILE A 100 -18.85 -4.00 18.16
N GLN A 101 -18.26 -5.16 17.89
CA GLN A 101 -16.88 -5.29 17.41
C GLN A 101 -16.69 -4.59 16.05
N HIS A 102 -17.62 -4.75 15.12
CA HIS A 102 -17.57 -4.10 13.82
C HIS A 102 -17.57 -2.57 13.96
N VAL A 103 -18.50 -2.02 14.76
CA VAL A 103 -18.58 -0.58 15.03
C VAL A 103 -17.29 -0.10 15.71
N PHE A 104 -16.78 -0.84 16.69
CA PHE A 104 -15.55 -0.50 17.40
C PHE A 104 -14.32 -0.53 16.49
N ARG A 105 -14.13 -1.58 15.68
CA ARG A 105 -13.04 -1.69 14.70
C ARG A 105 -13.08 -0.51 13.73
N GLY A 106 -14.28 -0.14 13.26
CA GLY A 106 -14.48 1.04 12.42
C GLY A 106 -14.09 2.35 13.12
N PHE A 107 -14.55 2.56 14.35
CA PHE A 107 -14.18 3.72 15.17
C PHE A 107 -12.66 3.80 15.39
N HIS A 108 -12.05 2.70 15.83
CA HIS A 108 -10.63 2.62 16.12
C HIS A 108 -9.78 2.90 14.88
N SER A 109 -10.17 2.32 13.74
CA SER A 109 -9.50 2.56 12.46
C SER A 109 -9.52 4.04 12.06
N ARG A 110 -10.70 4.68 12.13
CA ARG A 110 -10.85 6.11 11.81
C ARG A 110 -10.15 7.05 12.79
N LYS A 111 -10.01 6.65 14.06
CA LYS A 111 -9.38 7.49 15.08
C LYS A 111 -7.86 7.37 15.12
N TYR A 112 -7.33 6.16 14.94
CA TYR A 112 -5.92 5.87 15.22
C TYR A 112 -5.11 5.41 14.01
N LYS A 113 -5.73 4.85 12.96
CA LYS A 113 -5.02 4.34 11.77
C LYS A 113 -5.13 5.25 10.56
N HIS A 114 -6.31 5.78 10.27
CA HIS A 114 -6.59 6.53 9.04
C HIS A 114 -6.98 7.98 9.33
N ASP A 115 -6.12 8.90 8.91
CA ASP A 115 -6.43 10.33 8.88
C ASP A 115 -6.78 10.75 7.45
N PHE A 116 -8.08 10.90 7.18
CA PHE A 116 -8.60 11.28 5.86
C PHE A 116 -8.10 12.66 5.43
N HIS A 117 -8.08 13.62 6.35
CA HIS A 117 -7.69 15.00 6.04
C HIS A 117 -6.19 15.09 5.77
N ALA A 118 -5.36 14.40 6.56
CA ALA A 118 -3.93 14.30 6.29
C ALA A 118 -3.65 13.64 4.93
N ARG A 119 -4.35 12.55 4.59
CA ARG A 119 -4.20 11.89 3.27
C ARG A 119 -4.61 12.80 2.12
N LYS A 120 -5.73 13.52 2.26
CA LYS A 120 -6.20 14.47 1.24
C LYS A 120 -5.19 15.61 1.03
N ALA A 121 -4.67 16.17 2.13
CA ALA A 121 -3.64 17.21 2.07
C ALA A 121 -2.34 16.68 1.42
N TYR A 122 -1.93 15.46 1.75
CA TYR A 122 -0.75 14.82 1.14
C TYR A 122 -0.91 14.66 -0.39
N ILE A 123 -2.05 14.15 -0.86
CA ILE A 123 -2.32 14.01 -2.30
C ILE A 123 -2.34 15.38 -2.98
N ALA A 124 -2.97 16.39 -2.39
CA ALA A 124 -2.97 17.75 -2.93
C ALA A 124 -1.55 18.30 -3.08
N ASN A 125 -0.71 18.15 -2.05
CA ASN A 125 0.70 18.56 -2.10
C ASN A 125 1.50 17.81 -3.17
N ILE A 126 1.23 16.53 -3.41
CA ILE A 126 1.87 15.78 -4.50
C ILE A 126 1.45 16.33 -5.86
N LEU A 127 0.18 16.65 -6.04
CA LEU A 127 -0.33 17.20 -7.31
C LEU A 127 0.31 18.55 -7.61
N GLU A 128 0.41 19.42 -6.62
CA GLU A 128 1.07 20.72 -6.73
C GLU A 128 2.54 20.54 -7.12
N LYS A 129 3.32 19.75 -6.37
CA LYS A 129 4.73 19.46 -6.70
C LYS A 129 4.91 18.81 -8.07
N SER A 130 3.99 17.92 -8.47
CA SER A 130 4.01 17.30 -9.79
C SER A 130 3.78 18.34 -10.89
N SER A 131 2.90 19.31 -10.66
CA SER A 131 2.64 20.40 -11.60
C SER A 131 3.84 21.33 -11.73
N GLU A 132 4.46 21.71 -10.62
CA GLU A 132 5.69 22.51 -10.59
C GLU A 132 6.82 21.82 -11.34
N LEU A 133 7.04 20.54 -11.07
CA LEU A 133 8.07 19.75 -11.73
C LEU A 133 7.82 19.64 -13.23
N ARG A 134 6.56 19.47 -13.67
CA ARG A 134 6.21 19.49 -15.10
C ARG A 134 6.51 20.83 -15.74
N MET A 135 6.20 21.94 -15.09
CA MET A 135 6.54 23.28 -15.59
C MET A 135 8.05 23.48 -15.70
N GLN A 136 8.81 23.07 -14.68
CA GLN A 136 10.28 23.13 -14.72
C GLN A 136 10.87 22.28 -15.84
N LEU A 137 10.37 21.06 -16.04
CA LEU A 137 10.81 20.20 -17.14
C LEU A 137 10.45 20.79 -18.51
N ALA A 138 9.28 21.41 -18.66
CA ALA A 138 8.90 22.08 -19.89
C ALA A 138 9.83 23.27 -20.19
N ALA A 139 10.07 24.14 -19.21
CA ALA A 139 10.98 25.27 -19.35
C ALA A 139 12.43 24.82 -19.64
N ASN A 140 12.90 23.73 -19.02
CA ASN A 140 14.21 23.15 -19.31
C ASN A 140 14.29 22.62 -20.74
N ARG A 141 13.22 21.95 -21.22
CA ARG A 141 13.14 21.44 -22.58
C ARG A 141 13.16 22.57 -23.59
N GLU A 142 12.40 23.64 -23.37
CA GLU A 142 12.40 24.81 -24.24
C GLU A 142 13.79 25.45 -24.33
N ARG A 143 14.45 25.66 -23.19
CA ARG A 143 15.84 26.16 -23.16
C ARG A 143 16.80 25.26 -23.92
N ALA A 144 16.74 23.94 -23.71
CA ALA A 144 17.57 23.00 -24.44
C ALA A 144 17.33 23.06 -25.95
N THR A 145 16.06 23.16 -26.39
CA THR A 145 15.74 23.28 -27.81
C THR A 145 16.24 24.59 -28.43
N GLN A 146 16.17 25.71 -27.69
CA GLN A 146 16.73 26.99 -28.14
C GLN A 146 18.25 26.93 -28.24
N GLU A 147 18.92 26.36 -27.24
CA GLU A 147 20.37 26.17 -27.27
C GLU A 147 20.81 25.27 -28.44
N GLU A 148 20.08 24.19 -28.71
CA GLU A 148 20.34 23.33 -29.87
C GLU A 148 20.14 24.07 -31.20
N GLN A 149 19.08 24.88 -31.32
CA GLN A 149 18.85 25.71 -32.51
C GLN A 149 19.97 26.73 -32.70
N GLU A 150 20.39 27.41 -31.63
CA GLU A 150 21.52 28.35 -31.69
C GLU A 150 22.82 27.65 -32.07
N ARG A 151 23.09 26.47 -31.52
CA ARG A 151 24.28 25.66 -31.88
C ARG A 151 24.25 25.29 -33.36
N LYS A 152 23.13 24.78 -33.86
CA LYS A 152 22.97 24.46 -35.29
C LYS A 152 23.13 25.70 -36.18
N LEU A 153 22.58 26.84 -35.78
CA LEU A 153 22.75 28.10 -36.52
C LEU A 153 24.22 28.54 -36.54
N ARG A 154 24.94 28.42 -35.42
CA ARG A 154 26.39 28.71 -35.35
C ARG A 154 27.20 27.76 -36.22
N GLU A 155 26.91 26.47 -36.17
CA GLU A 155 27.55 25.45 -37.04
C GLU A 155 27.30 25.77 -38.53
N MET A 156 26.06 26.08 -38.91
CA MET A 156 25.71 26.50 -40.28
C MET A 156 26.44 27.78 -40.70
N GLN A 157 26.57 28.77 -39.80
CA GLN A 157 27.31 30.00 -40.07
C GLN A 157 28.81 29.75 -40.22
N ASP A 158 29.39 28.90 -39.38
CA ASP A 158 30.81 28.54 -39.46
C ASP A 158 31.11 27.75 -40.74
N ASP A 159 30.24 26.84 -41.14
CA ASP A 159 30.38 26.10 -42.39
C ASP A 159 30.19 27.02 -43.61
N PHE A 160 29.20 27.91 -43.58
CA PHE A 160 29.02 28.95 -44.60
C PHE A 160 30.27 29.84 -44.71
N LYS A 161 30.85 30.25 -43.57
CA LYS A 161 32.09 31.05 -43.52
C LYS A 161 33.26 30.32 -44.18
N LYS A 162 33.46 29.02 -43.89
CA LYS A 162 34.53 28.20 -44.51
C LYS A 162 34.37 28.10 -46.03
N VAL A 163 33.15 27.95 -46.52
CA VAL A 163 32.86 27.90 -47.97
C VAL A 163 33.09 29.27 -48.61
N ALA A 164 32.55 30.33 -48.00
CA ALA A 164 32.65 31.70 -48.49
C ALA A 164 34.11 32.18 -48.62
N GLN A 165 34.99 31.82 -47.68
CA GLN A 165 36.43 32.14 -47.75
C GLN A 165 37.10 31.61 -49.04
N LYS A 166 36.65 30.45 -49.55
CA LYS A 166 37.17 29.85 -50.80
C LYS A 166 36.63 30.50 -52.07
N LEU A 167 35.52 31.25 -51.98
CA LEU A 167 34.79 31.83 -53.11
C LEU A 167 35.14 33.31 -53.37
N HIS A 168 36.26 33.80 -52.84
CA HIS A 168 36.67 35.21 -52.94
C HIS A 168 36.88 35.71 -54.38
N HIS A 169 37.18 34.81 -55.32
CA HIS A 169 37.33 35.12 -56.74
C HIS A 169 36.02 35.51 -57.43
N LEU A 170 34.86 35.31 -56.77
CA LEU A 170 33.54 35.69 -57.28
C LEU A 170 33.11 37.11 -56.83
N LEU A 171 33.95 37.81 -56.08
CA LEU A 171 33.71 39.17 -55.59
C LEU A 171 33.77 40.22 -56.72
N SER A 172 32.97 41.29 -56.60
CA SER A 172 33.08 42.41 -57.53
C SER A 172 34.39 43.16 -57.35
N THR A 173 34.96 43.56 -58.47
CA THR A 173 36.10 44.48 -58.54
C THR A 173 35.62 45.87 -58.93
N LYS A 174 36.50 46.87 -58.85
CA LYS A 174 36.16 48.24 -59.23
C LYS A 174 35.76 48.37 -60.71
N SER A 175 36.27 47.50 -61.59
CA SER A 175 35.99 47.55 -63.03
C SER A 175 34.95 46.52 -63.50
N ARG A 176 34.75 45.41 -62.78
CA ARG A 176 33.84 44.33 -63.17
C ARG A 176 32.98 43.85 -62.00
N PRO A 177 31.63 43.81 -62.14
CA PRO A 177 30.74 43.26 -61.13
C PRO A 177 30.97 41.74 -60.96
N GLY A 178 30.89 41.28 -59.72
CA GLY A 178 31.01 39.88 -59.34
C GLY A 178 29.71 39.12 -59.58
N VAL A 179 29.76 37.78 -59.51
CA VAL A 179 28.61 36.92 -59.85
C VAL A 179 27.40 37.22 -58.95
N TYR A 180 27.64 37.54 -57.68
CA TYR A 180 26.59 37.84 -56.69
C TYR A 180 26.15 39.31 -56.66
N ASN A 181 26.64 40.17 -57.55
CA ASN A 181 26.24 41.57 -57.66
C ASN A 181 26.19 42.00 -59.13
N SER A 182 25.41 41.25 -59.91
CA SER A 182 25.19 41.51 -61.32
C SER A 182 24.15 42.62 -61.49
N PRO A 183 24.38 43.62 -62.37
CA PRO A 183 23.41 44.67 -62.68
C PRO A 183 22.16 44.14 -63.41
N TYR A 184 22.17 42.88 -63.83
CA TYR A 184 21.06 42.21 -64.51
C TYR A 184 20.23 41.29 -63.59
N ALA A 185 20.54 41.26 -62.29
CA ALA A 185 19.75 40.49 -61.33
C ALA A 185 18.41 41.19 -61.07
N LEU A 186 17.31 40.59 -61.56
CA LEU A 186 15.95 41.13 -61.46
C LEU A 186 15.41 41.17 -60.01
N GLU A 187 15.90 40.29 -59.15
CA GLU A 187 15.37 40.08 -57.79
C GLU A 187 16.26 40.68 -56.68
N GLY A 188 17.24 41.53 -57.05
CA GLY A 188 18.22 42.08 -56.12
C GLY A 188 19.36 41.10 -55.77
N PRO A 189 20.34 41.50 -54.94
CA PRO A 189 21.48 40.65 -54.62
C PRO A 189 21.06 39.46 -53.75
N PRO A 190 21.57 38.24 -54.04
CA PRO A 190 21.29 37.07 -53.23
C PRO A 190 21.73 37.33 -51.79
N THR A 191 20.81 37.09 -50.85
CA THR A 191 20.95 37.43 -49.43
C THR A 191 21.00 36.17 -48.59
N ALA A 192 22.01 36.03 -47.74
CA ALA A 192 22.15 34.93 -46.79
C ALA A 192 22.24 35.52 -45.37
N PHE A 193 21.48 34.97 -44.42
CA PHE A 193 21.42 35.49 -43.05
C PHE A 193 21.07 37.01 -42.97
N GLY A 194 20.22 37.49 -43.88
CA GLY A 194 19.78 38.90 -43.92
C GLY A 194 20.83 39.90 -44.43
N VAL A 195 21.99 39.43 -44.87
CA VAL A 195 23.08 40.25 -45.43
C VAL A 195 23.42 39.75 -46.85
N PRO A 196 23.68 40.64 -47.83
CA PRO A 196 24.03 40.22 -49.18
C PRO A 196 25.27 39.33 -49.17
N VAL A 197 25.24 38.24 -49.96
CA VAL A 197 26.33 37.25 -50.02
C VAL A 197 27.68 37.89 -50.34
N GLU A 198 27.67 38.94 -51.16
CA GLU A 198 28.90 39.67 -51.51
C GLU A 198 29.58 40.33 -50.31
N GLU A 199 28.81 40.84 -49.35
CA GLU A 199 29.35 41.48 -48.15
C GLU A 199 29.97 40.44 -47.20
N HIS A 200 29.33 39.27 -47.05
CA HIS A 200 29.92 38.12 -46.35
C HIS A 200 31.24 37.68 -46.96
N LEU A 201 31.29 37.54 -48.29
CA LEU A 201 32.50 37.17 -49.01
C LEU A 201 33.63 38.20 -48.76
N ARG A 202 33.35 39.50 -48.75
CA ARG A 202 34.35 40.54 -48.44
C ARG A 202 34.82 40.49 -46.99
N ASN A 203 33.90 40.36 -46.04
CA ASN A 203 34.22 40.36 -44.62
C ASN A 203 35.00 39.10 -44.21
N TYR A 204 34.57 37.92 -44.63
CA TYR A 204 35.25 36.68 -44.26
C TYR A 204 36.63 36.52 -44.91
N THR A 205 36.82 37.04 -46.12
CA THR A 205 38.12 37.01 -46.79
C THR A 205 39.08 38.03 -46.18
N THR A 206 38.61 39.23 -45.85
CA THR A 206 39.44 40.20 -45.11
C THR A 206 39.79 39.71 -43.72
N GLU A 207 38.89 39.01 -43.02
CA GLU A 207 39.20 38.31 -41.76
C GLU A 207 40.21 37.19 -41.94
N LEU A 208 40.06 36.34 -42.96
CA LEU A 208 41.01 35.27 -43.29
C LEU A 208 42.41 35.85 -43.53
N LEU A 209 42.54 36.85 -44.41
CA LEU A 209 43.81 37.49 -44.73
C LEU A 209 44.45 38.15 -43.50
N ARG A 210 43.64 38.74 -42.60
CA ARG A 210 44.12 39.26 -41.32
C ARG A 210 44.66 38.15 -40.40
N ASN A 211 43.98 37.01 -40.34
CA ASN A 211 44.39 35.86 -39.52
C ASN A 211 45.64 35.17 -40.07
N GLU A 212 45.77 35.09 -41.40
CA GLU A 212 46.94 34.54 -42.09
C GLU A 212 48.14 35.52 -42.12
N GLY A 213 48.02 36.68 -41.47
CA GLY A 213 49.12 37.66 -41.33
C GLY A 213 49.34 38.56 -42.53
N LEU A 214 48.51 38.44 -43.57
CA LEU A 214 48.52 39.31 -44.75
C LEU A 214 47.78 40.61 -44.42
N ARG A 215 48.47 41.50 -43.69
CA ARG A 215 47.95 42.84 -43.40
C ARG A 215 48.18 43.76 -44.60
N PRO A 216 47.20 44.60 -44.97
CA PRO A 216 47.47 45.69 -45.90
C PRO A 216 48.58 46.58 -45.31
N PRO A 217 49.50 47.11 -46.13
CA PRO A 217 50.65 47.87 -45.66
C PRO A 217 50.17 49.03 -44.78
N HIS A 218 50.69 49.07 -43.55
CA HIS A 218 50.37 50.13 -42.61
C HIS A 218 50.82 51.46 -43.21
N LYS A 219 49.89 52.36 -43.50
CA LYS A 219 50.22 53.74 -43.93
C LYS A 219 51.02 54.40 -42.80
N HIS A 220 52.33 54.53 -42.95
CA HIS A 220 53.15 55.25 -41.98
C HIS A 220 52.69 56.71 -41.92
N ARG A 221 52.01 57.09 -40.83
CA ARG A 221 51.90 58.51 -40.48
C ARG A 221 53.30 58.98 -40.08
N ARG A 222 53.86 59.93 -40.82
CA ARG A 222 55.10 60.63 -40.45
C ARG A 222 54.94 61.21 -39.04
N ARG A 223 55.64 60.64 -38.06
CA ARG A 223 55.76 61.24 -36.73
C ARG A 223 56.63 62.49 -36.84
N VAL A 224 56.05 63.66 -36.58
CA VAL A 224 56.82 64.89 -36.40
C VAL A 224 57.57 64.77 -35.07
N ARG A 225 58.88 64.50 -35.13
CA ARG A 225 59.78 64.57 -33.97
C ARG A 225 60.08 66.04 -33.67
N LYS A 226 59.16 66.73 -32.99
CA LYS A 226 59.44 68.03 -32.36
C LYS A 226 58.94 68.01 -30.93
N SER A 227 59.72 67.37 -30.07
CA SER A 227 59.92 67.77 -28.67
C SER A 227 60.92 66.80 -28.04
N VAL A 228 62.21 67.12 -28.14
CA VAL A 228 63.18 66.69 -27.14
C VAL A 228 62.93 67.62 -25.96
N GLN A 229 62.01 67.28 -25.07
CA GLN A 229 61.94 67.94 -23.77
C GLN A 229 62.89 67.19 -22.84
N ALA A 230 63.96 67.88 -22.47
CA ALA A 230 64.79 67.52 -21.33
C ALA A 230 63.90 67.41 -20.09
N SER A 231 64.13 66.38 -19.28
CA SER A 231 63.50 66.20 -17.97
C SER A 231 63.70 67.48 -17.15
N SER A 232 62.62 68.22 -16.95
CA SER A 232 62.65 69.43 -16.11
C SER A 232 62.37 69.03 -14.66
N GLU A 233 62.92 69.80 -13.71
CA GLU A 233 62.70 69.63 -12.26
C GLU A 233 61.21 69.63 -11.84
N TYR A 234 60.32 70.09 -12.72
CA TYR A 234 58.87 70.09 -12.53
C TYR A 234 58.17 68.78 -12.95
N ASP A 235 58.86 67.83 -13.59
CA ASP A 235 58.30 66.53 -13.95
C ASP A 235 58.22 65.56 -12.76
N VAL A 236 58.74 65.93 -11.58
CA VAL A 236 58.78 65.09 -10.37
C VAL A 236 57.37 64.62 -9.96
N CYS A 237 56.35 65.47 -10.02
CA CYS A 237 54.97 65.07 -9.73
C CYS A 237 54.43 64.05 -10.75
N ARG A 238 54.85 64.18 -12.01
CA ARG A 238 54.41 63.31 -13.12
C ARG A 238 55.17 61.98 -13.15
N GLU A 239 56.42 61.98 -12.73
CA GLU A 239 57.20 60.77 -12.50
C GLU A 239 56.76 60.04 -11.23
N ALA A 240 56.42 60.77 -10.16
CA ALA A 240 55.84 60.22 -8.94
C ALA A 240 54.50 59.54 -9.24
N THR A 241 53.60 60.18 -9.99
CA THR A 241 52.32 59.55 -10.41
C THR A 241 52.53 58.34 -11.35
N ARG A 242 53.57 58.35 -12.20
CA ARG A 242 53.96 57.17 -13.01
C ARG A 242 54.59 56.05 -12.17
N ALA A 243 55.34 56.39 -11.12
CA ALA A 243 55.94 55.43 -10.19
C ALA A 243 54.87 54.83 -9.27
N GLU A 244 53.92 55.64 -8.81
CA GLU A 244 52.76 55.24 -8.03
C GLU A 244 51.77 54.40 -8.86
N SER A 245 51.57 54.72 -10.14
CA SER A 245 50.83 53.87 -11.09
C SER A 245 51.53 52.54 -11.38
N ARG A 246 52.87 52.50 -11.30
CA ARG A 246 53.65 51.25 -11.41
C ARG A 246 53.56 50.43 -10.12
N ARG A 247 53.64 51.07 -8.95
CA ARG A 247 53.47 50.44 -7.63
C ARG A 247 52.04 49.96 -7.36
N SER A 248 51.02 50.69 -7.79
CA SER A 248 49.62 50.31 -7.58
C SER A 248 49.21 49.08 -8.40
N ARG A 249 49.89 48.82 -9.53
CA ARG A 249 49.73 47.60 -10.33
C ARG A 249 50.35 46.37 -9.67
N THR A 250 51.34 46.54 -8.79
CA THR A 250 51.96 45.44 -8.03
C THR A 250 51.37 45.24 -6.63
N MET A 251 50.69 46.23 -6.05
CA MET A 251 50.09 46.14 -4.70
C MET A 251 48.69 45.54 -4.63
N ARG A 252 48.10 45.12 -5.77
CA ARG A 252 46.82 44.38 -5.76
C ARG A 252 47.07 42.88 -5.80
N ILE A 253 47.37 42.29 -4.65
CA ILE A 253 47.05 40.89 -4.38
C ILE A 253 45.62 40.92 -3.82
N SER A 254 44.62 40.90 -4.69
CA SER A 254 43.23 40.77 -4.28
C SER A 254 42.94 39.32 -3.90
N GLU A 255 42.08 39.09 -2.90
CA GLU A 255 41.47 37.77 -2.62
C GLU A 255 40.58 37.24 -3.75
N GLN A 256 40.44 37.99 -4.85
CA GLN A 256 39.70 37.55 -6.04
C GLN A 256 40.44 36.42 -6.74
N SER A 257 39.71 35.34 -7.00
CA SER A 257 40.15 34.23 -7.83
C SER A 257 40.57 34.72 -9.22
N PHE A 258 41.71 34.23 -9.70
CA PHE A 258 42.15 34.45 -11.08
C PHE A 258 41.09 33.93 -12.05
N VAL A 259 40.42 34.82 -12.76
CA VAL A 259 39.55 34.46 -13.89
C VAL A 259 40.35 34.64 -15.17
N ALA A 260 40.68 33.53 -15.82
CA ALA A 260 41.32 33.56 -17.13
C ALA A 260 40.41 34.30 -18.11
N GLY A 261 40.92 35.36 -18.74
CA GLY A 261 40.14 36.33 -19.50
C GLY A 261 39.26 35.72 -20.60
N GLY A 262 37.98 35.53 -20.29
CA GLY A 262 36.90 35.34 -21.25
C GLY A 262 35.97 36.56 -21.24
N LYS A 263 35.74 37.17 -22.40
CA LYS A 263 34.82 38.32 -22.56
C LYS A 263 33.37 37.83 -22.50
N GLY A 264 32.88 37.53 -21.30
CA GLY A 264 31.46 37.25 -21.05
C GLY A 264 31.00 37.95 -19.78
N ARG A 265 29.76 38.45 -19.76
CA ARG A 265 29.13 38.87 -18.50
C ARG A 265 28.91 37.60 -17.67
N LEU A 266 29.77 37.34 -16.70
CA LEU A 266 29.51 36.30 -15.72
C LEU A 266 28.34 36.78 -14.85
N CYS A 267 27.29 35.98 -14.84
CA CYS A 267 26.19 36.06 -13.89
C CYS A 267 26.75 36.08 -12.46
N GLU A 268 26.07 36.85 -11.61
CA GLU A 268 26.04 36.80 -10.14
C GLU A 268 27.18 36.03 -9.46
N ALA A 269 28.01 36.77 -8.71
CA ALA A 269 29.06 36.21 -7.86
C ALA A 269 28.56 34.96 -7.12
N PRO A 270 29.22 33.79 -7.24
CA PRO A 270 28.93 32.68 -6.35
C PRO A 270 29.25 33.17 -4.94
N GLN A 271 28.27 33.15 -4.05
CA GLN A 271 28.50 33.34 -2.63
C GLN A 271 29.34 32.16 -2.13
N GLY A 272 30.65 32.24 -2.28
CA GLY A 272 31.56 31.17 -1.89
C GLY A 272 33.00 31.68 -1.85
N PRO A 273 33.80 31.22 -0.88
CA PRO A 273 35.20 31.59 -0.79
C PRO A 273 36.00 31.05 -1.99
N GLY A 274 37.04 31.78 -2.41
CA GLY A 274 37.84 31.43 -3.60
C GLY A 274 38.61 30.11 -3.44
N LEU A 275 39.09 29.52 -4.55
CA LEU A 275 39.81 28.24 -4.58
C LEU A 275 40.99 28.14 -3.59
N SER A 276 41.59 29.26 -3.21
CA SER A 276 42.68 29.36 -2.23
C SER A 276 42.25 29.21 -0.78
N ALA A 277 40.95 29.33 -0.47
CA ALA A 277 40.42 29.18 0.89
C ALA A 277 40.23 27.71 1.31
N GLY A 278 40.31 26.77 0.36
CA GLY A 278 39.96 25.37 0.59
C GLY A 278 38.47 25.18 0.84
N THR A 279 37.95 24.00 0.52
CA THR A 279 36.60 23.61 0.96
C THR A 279 36.65 23.40 2.46
N GLU A 280 35.76 24.05 3.23
CA GLU A 280 35.59 23.70 4.63
C GLU A 280 35.33 22.19 4.74
N PHE A 281 36.14 21.50 5.53
CA PHE A 281 35.93 20.09 5.81
C PHE A 281 34.69 19.96 6.70
N ILE A 282 33.56 19.59 6.08
CA ILE A 282 32.34 19.27 6.80
C ILE A 282 32.38 17.78 7.13
N ASP A 283 32.49 17.45 8.41
CA ASP A 283 32.38 16.07 8.88
C ASP A 283 31.11 15.40 8.31
N ALA A 284 31.24 14.17 7.80
CA ALA A 284 30.13 13.43 7.19
C ALA A 284 28.89 13.28 8.10
N TRP A 285 29.04 13.35 9.43
CA TRP A 285 27.93 13.30 10.40
C TRP A 285 27.17 14.63 10.54
N ARG A 286 27.76 15.77 10.13
CA ARG A 286 27.08 17.09 10.08
C ARG A 286 26.28 17.30 8.81
N ILE A 287 26.56 16.53 7.75
CA ILE A 287 25.80 16.57 6.50
C ILE A 287 24.44 15.89 6.75
N LYS A 288 23.44 16.69 7.15
CA LYS A 288 22.04 16.26 7.20
C LYS A 288 21.44 16.14 5.80
N THR A 289 22.02 15.31 4.93
CA THR A 289 21.35 14.92 3.68
C THR A 289 20.66 13.59 3.87
N THR A 290 19.44 13.65 4.40
CA THR A 290 18.25 13.24 3.66
C THR A 290 17.07 13.94 4.30
N ASN A 291 16.20 14.54 3.49
CA ASN A 291 14.89 15.05 3.91
C ASN A 291 13.93 13.93 4.39
N ARG A 292 14.45 12.77 4.83
CA ARG A 292 13.70 11.62 5.34
C ARG A 292 13.31 11.73 6.81
N GLY A 293 13.75 12.77 7.53
CA GLY A 293 13.61 12.84 8.98
C GLY A 293 13.39 14.23 9.58
N GLN A 294 12.89 15.20 8.82
CA GLN A 294 12.40 16.44 9.46
C GLN A 294 11.19 16.07 10.34
N LYS A 295 11.31 16.26 11.66
CA LYS A 295 10.16 16.28 12.56
C LYS A 295 9.28 17.46 12.15
N LEU A 296 8.06 17.16 11.71
CA LEU A 296 7.06 18.19 11.39
C LEU A 296 6.76 19.04 12.63
N PRO A 297 6.35 20.30 12.43
CA PRO A 297 5.87 21.16 13.52
C PRO A 297 4.74 20.47 14.31
N PRO A 298 4.61 20.75 15.62
CA PRO A 298 3.60 20.14 16.47
C PRO A 298 2.21 20.43 15.89
N GLY A 299 1.48 19.37 15.50
CA GLY A 299 0.14 19.46 14.90
C GLY A 299 -0.02 18.79 13.52
N GLN A 300 1.08 18.39 12.86
CA GLN A 300 1.00 17.59 11.62
C GLN A 300 1.37 16.13 11.88
N SER A 301 0.39 15.23 11.72
CA SER A 301 0.64 13.79 11.72
C SER A 301 1.37 13.42 10.42
N ASN A 302 2.46 12.65 10.54
CA ASN A 302 3.04 12.00 9.37
C ASN A 302 1.97 11.06 8.79
N PHE A 303 1.46 11.35 7.59
CA PHE A 303 0.74 10.34 6.83
C PHE A 303 1.76 9.24 6.49
N GLN A 304 1.78 8.17 7.28
CA GLN A 304 2.62 7.00 7.05
C GLN A 304 2.13 6.31 5.77
N THR A 305 2.66 6.73 4.63
CA THR A 305 2.49 6.04 3.35
C THR A 305 3.52 4.92 3.27
N ALA A 306 3.45 3.99 4.21
CA ALA A 306 4.29 2.80 4.18
C ALA A 306 3.40 1.59 4.42
N LEU A 307 2.57 1.28 3.42
CA LEU A 307 2.30 -0.12 3.14
C LEU A 307 3.67 -0.74 2.81
N PRO A 308 4.18 -1.70 3.60
CA PRO A 308 5.37 -2.44 3.20
C PRO A 308 5.10 -3.06 1.82
N LYS A 309 6.12 -3.08 0.96
CA LYS A 309 6.00 -3.71 -0.37
C LYS A 309 5.46 -5.14 -0.17
N ASN A 310 4.34 -5.43 -0.82
CA ASN A 310 3.62 -6.73 -0.88
C ASN A 310 2.50 -7.00 0.15
N GLN A 311 1.97 -6.01 0.88
CA GLN A 311 0.75 -6.23 1.68
C GLN A 311 -0.46 -5.51 1.07
N LEU A 312 -1.53 -6.26 0.81
CA LEU A 312 -2.83 -5.73 0.36
C LEU A 312 -3.58 -5.14 1.56
N PHE A 313 -4.50 -4.19 1.32
CA PHE A 313 -5.20 -3.40 2.33
C PHE A 313 -5.93 -4.23 3.41
N ASP A 314 -6.25 -5.49 3.10
CA ASP A 314 -7.03 -6.39 3.95
C ASP A 314 -6.18 -7.21 4.94
N GLU A 315 -4.88 -7.43 4.69
CA GLU A 315 -4.04 -8.33 5.52
C GLU A 315 -3.64 -7.74 6.88
N ILE A 316 -3.60 -6.41 7.01
CA ILE A 316 -3.23 -5.72 8.25
C ILE A 316 -4.39 -5.69 9.26
N ALA A 317 -5.62 -5.95 8.80
CA ALA A 317 -6.78 -6.07 9.70
C ALA A 317 -6.70 -7.35 10.56
N ASP A 318 -6.03 -8.39 10.07
CA ASP A 318 -6.03 -9.73 10.68
C ASP A 318 -4.77 -10.00 11.53
N GLN A 319 -3.65 -9.31 11.26
CA GLN A 319 -2.37 -9.57 11.96
C GLN A 319 -2.29 -9.03 13.41
N HIS A 320 -3.31 -8.32 13.90
CA HIS A 320 -3.37 -7.84 15.28
C HIS A 320 -4.33 -8.65 16.17
N GLU A 321 -4.80 -9.81 15.72
CA GLU A 321 -5.69 -10.70 16.51
C GLU A 321 -4.95 -11.63 17.48
N VAL A 322 -3.67 -11.37 17.78
CA VAL A 322 -2.97 -12.02 18.89
C VAL A 322 -2.87 -11.03 20.04
N PHE A 323 -3.93 -10.98 20.86
CA PHE A 323 -3.84 -10.44 22.22
C PHE A 323 -3.42 -11.56 23.19
N PRO A 324 -2.64 -11.25 24.24
CA PRO A 324 -2.19 -12.21 25.26
C PRO A 324 -3.33 -12.77 26.12
#